data_AF-F9WXC2-F1
#
_entry.id   AF-F9WXC2-F1
#
_cell.length_a   1.000
_cell.length_b   1.000
_cell.length_c   1.000
_cell.angle_alpha   90.00
_cell.angle_beta   90.00
_cell.angle_gamma   90.00
#
_symmetry.space_group_name_H-M   'P 1'
#
loop_
_entity.id
_entity.type
_entity.pdbx_description
1 polymer ?
#
loop_
_entity_poly.entity_id
_entity_poly.type
_entity_poly.pdbx_seq_one_letter_code
_entity_poly.pdbx_strand_id
1 'polypeptide(L)'
;MMSTAAAIQLERTTGTQHLPRRSSRHRALMPMSSSASLDPCVSDGSSGPSLIVHSVVNTNEISTGTDMRDVVNEPTRGQPNSDMSSSTIKPHLDRFLSTRQPPKTFCPSEVARALTANDLQRLGCENWREAMSIIREVVWERRKAGECEVLQKGEVLGMEVELEDVRGPIRVRRTEAA
;
A
#
# COMPACT_ATOMS: atom_id res chain seq x y z
N MET A 1 22.48 47.57 34.21
CA MET A 1 23.75 46.80 34.19
C MET A 1 23.52 45.65 33.21
N MET A 2 23.62 45.94 31.91
CA MET A 2 24.82 45.82 31.08
C MET A 2 25.19 44.36 30.77
N SER A 3 25.39 44.14 29.46
CA SER A 3 26.19 43.09 28.84
C SER A 3 25.49 41.77 28.47
N THR A 4 25.63 41.20 27.28
CA THR A 4 26.28 41.64 26.03
C THR A 4 25.85 40.73 24.88
N ALA A 5 25.87 41.28 23.66
CA ALA A 5 25.85 40.57 22.40
C ALA A 5 27.03 39.57 22.24
N ALA A 6 26.79 38.44 21.58
CA ALA A 6 27.77 37.70 20.78
C ALA A 6 26.98 36.93 19.70
N ALA A 7 26.95 37.29 18.42
CA ALA A 7 28.02 37.40 17.43
C ALA A 7 28.52 36.03 16.89
N ILE A 8 28.05 35.73 15.65
CA ILE A 8 28.79 35.23 14.48
C ILE A 8 29.63 33.94 14.64
N GLN A 9 29.28 32.86 13.92
CA GLN A 9 30.13 32.31 12.84
C GLN A 9 29.36 31.28 11.99
N LEU A 10 29.23 31.60 10.70
CA LEU A 10 28.99 30.65 9.62
C LEU A 10 30.17 29.67 9.55
N GLU A 11 29.89 28.37 9.50
CA GLU A 11 30.80 27.42 8.85
C GLU A 11 30.05 26.69 7.74
N ARG A 12 30.27 27.17 6.50
CA ARG A 12 29.98 26.45 5.26
C ARG A 12 31.07 25.41 5.08
N THR A 13 30.77 24.13 5.28
CA THR A 13 31.65 23.04 4.86
C THR A 13 31.14 22.45 3.55
N THR A 14 31.62 23.01 2.44
CA THR A 14 31.50 22.41 1.11
C THR A 14 32.45 21.22 1.01
N GLY A 15 31.96 20.04 1.38
CA GLY A 15 32.65 18.77 1.18
C GLY A 15 32.40 18.21 -0.22
N THR A 16 33.14 18.70 -1.20
CA THR A 16 33.34 18.03 -2.50
C THR A 16 34.10 16.73 -2.24
N GLN A 17 33.43 15.59 -2.35
CA GLN A 17 34.08 14.28 -2.42
C GLN A 17 33.74 13.60 -3.73
N HIS A 18 34.83 13.18 -4.35
CA HIS A 18 35.06 12.80 -5.73
C HIS A 18 34.59 11.37 -6.00
N LEU A 19 33.77 11.18 -7.03
CA LEU A 19 33.37 9.87 -7.56
C LEU A 19 34.54 9.23 -8.33
N PRO A 20 35.01 8.01 -7.97
CA PRO A 20 35.84 7.25 -8.88
C PRO A 20 34.96 6.56 -9.94
N ARG A 21 35.18 6.94 -11.20
CA ARG A 21 34.82 6.15 -12.38
C ARG A 21 35.60 4.84 -12.33
N ARG A 22 34.91 3.70 -12.28
CA ARG A 22 35.50 2.41 -12.68
C ARG A 22 34.67 1.77 -13.77
N SER A 23 35.12 2.03 -14.98
CA SER A 23 34.88 1.21 -16.16
C SER A 23 35.66 -0.09 -16.01
N SER A 24 35.01 -1.25 -16.14
CA SER A 24 35.53 -2.36 -16.94
C SER A 24 34.55 -3.51 -17.04
N ARG A 25 34.21 -3.79 -18.29
CA ARG A 25 33.50 -4.94 -18.82
C ARG A 25 34.17 -6.23 -18.38
N HIS A 26 33.44 -7.17 -17.79
CA HIS A 26 33.71 -8.59 -17.96
C HIS A 26 32.42 -9.33 -18.32
N ARG A 27 32.32 -9.57 -19.62
CA ARG A 27 31.41 -10.51 -20.27
C ARG A 27 31.89 -11.91 -19.92
N ALA A 28 31.30 -12.51 -18.89
CA ALA A 28 31.44 -13.94 -18.64
C ALA A 28 30.41 -14.68 -19.51
N LEU A 29 30.88 -15.23 -20.62
CA LEU A 29 30.22 -16.30 -21.36
C LEU A 29 30.30 -17.56 -20.49
N MET A 30 29.16 -18.06 -20.02
CA MET A 30 29.05 -19.42 -19.47
C MET A 30 28.50 -20.34 -20.57
N PRO A 31 29.12 -21.52 -20.79
CA PRO A 31 28.74 -22.44 -21.86
C PRO A 31 27.47 -23.24 -21.57
N MET A 32 26.75 -23.53 -22.64
CA MET A 32 25.65 -24.50 -22.73
C MET A 32 26.20 -25.94 -22.70
N SER A 33 25.57 -26.81 -21.91
CA SER A 33 25.51 -28.27 -22.08
C SER A 33 24.38 -28.77 -21.19
N SER A 34 23.22 -29.16 -21.72
CA SER A 34 22.87 -30.38 -22.47
C SER A 34 22.40 -31.54 -21.59
N SER A 35 21.20 -31.99 -21.95
CA SER A 35 20.64 -33.35 -21.86
C SER A 35 19.94 -33.84 -20.58
N ALA A 36 18.63 -34.02 -20.77
CA ALA A 36 17.86 -35.24 -20.59
C ALA A 36 17.41 -35.67 -19.18
N SER A 37 16.11 -35.55 -18.93
CA SER A 37 15.29 -36.75 -18.71
C SER A 37 13.82 -36.47 -18.93
N LEU A 38 13.24 -37.34 -19.76
CA LEU A 38 11.81 -37.59 -19.91
C LEU A 38 11.31 -38.27 -18.63
N ASP A 39 10.13 -37.88 -18.16
CA ASP A 39 9.15 -38.86 -17.68
C ASP A 39 7.75 -38.23 -17.66
N PRO A 40 6.81 -38.73 -18.48
CA PRO A 40 5.39 -38.45 -18.39
C PRO A 40 4.69 -39.51 -17.51
N CYS A 41 4.20 -39.12 -16.34
CA CYS A 41 3.25 -39.96 -15.59
C CYS A 41 1.83 -39.39 -15.71
N VAL A 42 1.10 -40.04 -16.61
CA VAL A 42 -0.36 -40.04 -16.74
C VAL A 42 -0.99 -40.81 -15.57
N SER A 43 -2.08 -40.26 -15.01
CA SER A 43 -3.15 -40.95 -14.27
C SER A 43 -4.31 -39.95 -14.25
N ASP A 44 -5.24 -39.97 -15.20
CA ASP A 44 -6.38 -40.90 -15.37
C ASP A 44 -7.07 -41.29 -14.05
N GLY A 45 -8.34 -40.91 -13.92
CA GLY A 45 -9.15 -41.30 -12.77
C GLY A 45 -10.46 -40.54 -12.58
N SER A 46 -11.42 -40.73 -13.49
CA SER A 46 -12.86 -40.97 -13.22
C SER A 46 -13.66 -39.99 -12.32
N SER A 47 -14.64 -39.26 -12.86
CA SER A 47 -16.03 -39.70 -13.13
C SER A 47 -16.99 -39.41 -11.97
N GLY A 48 -18.05 -38.65 -12.23
CA GLY A 48 -19.15 -38.42 -11.28
C GLY A 48 -20.10 -37.28 -11.69
N PRO A 49 -21.41 -37.54 -11.93
CA PRO A 49 -22.29 -36.66 -12.72
C PRO A 49 -23.27 -35.78 -11.90
N SER A 50 -23.85 -34.81 -12.63
CA SER A 50 -25.22 -34.25 -12.57
C SER A 50 -25.95 -34.13 -11.23
N LEU A 51 -26.37 -32.91 -10.89
CA LEU A 51 -27.73 -32.51 -10.46
C LEU A 51 -27.80 -30.97 -10.59
N ILE A 52 -28.34 -30.38 -11.67
CA ILE A 52 -29.72 -29.93 -11.90
C ILE A 52 -30.47 -29.44 -10.64
N VAL A 53 -31.14 -28.28 -10.82
CA VAL A 53 -32.30 -27.70 -10.11
C VAL A 53 -32.03 -26.90 -8.81
N HIS A 54 -32.59 -25.71 -8.53
CA HIS A 54 -33.78 -25.01 -9.05
C HIS A 54 -33.57 -23.49 -9.10
N SER A 55 -34.21 -22.87 -10.10
CA SER A 55 -34.66 -21.49 -10.09
C SER A 55 -35.41 -21.14 -8.80
N VAL A 56 -35.08 -20.00 -8.20
CA VAL A 56 -36.07 -19.20 -7.47
C VAL A 56 -36.16 -17.85 -8.16
N VAL A 57 -37.11 -17.79 -9.09
CA VAL A 57 -37.67 -16.51 -9.55
C VAL A 57 -38.41 -15.91 -8.36
N ASN A 58 -37.84 -14.90 -7.73
CA ASN A 58 -38.53 -14.15 -6.70
C ASN A 58 -39.49 -13.17 -7.39
N THR A 59 -40.71 -13.62 -7.64
CA THR A 59 -41.84 -12.75 -8.00
C THR A 59 -42.34 -12.11 -6.71
N ASN A 60 -41.87 -10.89 -6.41
CA ASN A 60 -42.60 -10.06 -5.47
C ASN A 60 -43.52 -9.13 -6.26
N GLU A 61 -44.80 -9.34 -6.00
CA GLU A 61 -45.93 -8.68 -6.62
C GLU A 61 -45.93 -7.17 -6.44
N ILE A 62 -46.66 -6.59 -7.39
CA ILE A 62 -47.01 -5.21 -7.59
C ILE A 62 -47.74 -4.67 -6.35
N SER A 63 -47.24 -3.56 -5.80
CA SER A 63 -48.05 -2.66 -4.99
C SER A 63 -48.15 -1.33 -5.70
N THR A 64 -49.35 -1.02 -6.15
CA THR A 64 -49.80 0.27 -6.66
C THR A 64 -49.69 1.34 -5.57
N GLY A 65 -49.27 2.56 -5.96
CA GLY A 65 -49.38 3.72 -5.08
C GLY A 65 -48.31 4.76 -5.34
N THR A 66 -48.67 5.77 -6.12
CA THR A 66 -48.45 7.20 -5.86
C THR A 66 -47.29 7.57 -4.93
N ASP A 67 -46.33 8.35 -5.45
CA ASP A 67 -45.99 9.71 -4.96
C ASP A 67 -44.48 10.02 -5.02
N MET A 68 -44.18 11.20 -5.58
CA MET A 68 -43.02 12.06 -5.37
C MET A 68 -41.60 11.48 -5.14
N ARG A 69 -40.72 11.75 -6.12
CA ARG A 69 -39.28 12.08 -5.96
C ARG A 69 -38.53 11.30 -4.86
N ASP A 70 -38.18 10.05 -5.12
CA ASP A 70 -37.15 9.38 -4.33
C ASP A 70 -35.81 9.43 -5.07
N VAL A 71 -34.88 10.15 -4.45
CA VAL A 71 -33.46 10.20 -4.76
C VAL A 71 -32.97 8.78 -4.92
N VAL A 72 -32.32 8.48 -6.05
CA VAL A 72 -31.45 7.31 -6.20
C VAL A 72 -30.38 7.35 -5.11
N ASN A 73 -30.69 6.80 -3.94
CA ASN A 73 -29.69 6.39 -2.97
C ASN A 73 -29.13 5.07 -3.50
N GLU A 74 -28.21 5.20 -4.47
CA GLU A 74 -27.22 4.18 -4.78
C GLU A 74 -26.71 3.62 -3.44
N PRO A 75 -26.67 2.28 -3.25
CA PRO A 75 -26.02 1.72 -2.09
C PRO A 75 -24.55 2.10 -2.20
N THR A 76 -24.16 3.15 -1.48
CA THR A 76 -22.77 3.45 -1.18
C THR A 76 -22.15 2.14 -0.68
N ARG A 77 -21.38 1.47 -1.54
CA ARG A 77 -20.56 0.31 -1.19
C ARG A 77 -19.91 0.67 0.15
N GLY A 78 -20.35 -0.05 1.19
CA GLY A 78 -20.23 0.40 2.57
C GLY A 78 -18.82 0.90 2.86
N GLN A 79 -18.74 2.07 3.49
CA GLN A 79 -17.50 2.46 4.13
C GLN A 79 -17.10 1.30 5.04
N PRO A 80 -15.91 0.71 4.84
CA PRO A 80 -15.49 -0.39 5.69
C PRO A 80 -15.34 0.20 7.10
N ASN A 81 -15.86 -0.50 8.11
CA ASN A 81 -15.73 -0.08 9.51
C ASN A 81 -14.27 0.36 9.75
N SER A 82 -14.05 1.66 9.91
CA SER A 82 -12.72 2.28 9.81
C SER A 82 -11.75 1.69 10.82
N ASP A 83 -12.27 1.33 12.00
CA ASP A 83 -11.53 0.68 13.07
C ASP A 83 -11.03 -0.73 12.70
N MET A 84 -11.89 -1.57 12.08
CA MET A 84 -11.52 -2.92 11.66
C MET A 84 -10.48 -2.88 10.52
N SER A 85 -10.65 -1.91 9.63
CA SER A 85 -9.75 -1.70 8.49
C SER A 85 -8.37 -1.28 8.95
N SER A 86 -8.32 -0.32 9.87
CA SER A 86 -7.09 0.14 10.51
C SER A 86 -6.40 -1.02 11.25
N SER A 87 -7.14 -1.83 12.01
CA SER A 87 -6.58 -3.00 12.71
C SER A 87 -6.00 -4.07 11.77
N THR A 88 -6.52 -4.19 10.54
CA THR A 88 -6.00 -5.14 9.54
C THR A 88 -4.74 -4.59 8.87
N ILE A 89 -4.69 -3.29 8.55
CA ILE A 89 -3.56 -2.67 7.82
C ILE A 89 -2.37 -2.38 8.74
N LYS A 90 -2.63 -1.94 9.98
CA LYS A 90 -1.62 -1.58 10.99
C LYS A 90 -0.50 -2.60 11.16
N PRO A 91 -0.73 -3.92 11.30
CA PRO A 91 0.34 -4.91 11.45
C PRO A 91 1.21 -5.05 10.19
N HIS A 92 0.64 -4.93 8.99
CA HIS A 92 1.43 -4.92 7.76
C HIS A 92 2.29 -3.67 7.68
N LEU A 93 1.74 -2.51 8.04
CA LEU A 93 2.48 -1.26 8.05
C LEU A 93 3.64 -1.28 9.07
N ASP A 94 3.39 -1.78 10.28
CA ASP A 94 4.40 -1.96 11.32
C ASP A 94 5.55 -2.86 10.87
N ARG A 95 5.25 -3.98 10.22
CA ARG A 95 6.26 -4.86 9.62
C ARG A 95 7.15 -4.10 8.62
N PHE A 96 6.57 -3.22 7.80
CA PHE A 96 7.32 -2.46 6.81
C PHE A 96 8.19 -1.37 7.44
N LEU A 97 7.73 -0.76 8.54
CA LEU A 97 8.44 0.25 9.31
C LEU A 97 9.56 -0.36 10.17
N SER A 98 9.35 -1.54 10.75
CA SER A 98 10.35 -2.24 11.57
C SER A 98 11.48 -2.86 10.74
N THR A 99 11.17 -3.35 9.54
CA THR A 99 12.16 -3.97 8.65
C THR A 99 13.07 -2.97 7.94
N ARG A 100 12.64 -1.70 7.79
CA ARG A 100 13.39 -0.67 7.06
C ARG A 100 13.87 0.43 8.01
N GLN A 101 15.16 0.41 8.31
CA GLN A 101 15.80 1.51 9.04
C GLN A 101 15.92 2.76 8.16
N PRO A 102 15.79 3.97 8.75
CA PRO A 102 16.11 5.22 8.06
C PRO A 102 17.49 5.15 7.40
N PRO A 103 17.68 5.68 6.18
CA PRO A 103 16.77 6.52 5.38
C PRO A 103 15.89 5.74 4.40
N LYS A 104 15.77 4.41 4.54
CA LYS A 104 15.04 3.57 3.58
C LYS A 104 13.54 3.88 3.63
N THR A 105 12.97 4.12 2.46
CA THR A 105 11.55 4.39 2.27
C THR A 105 10.85 3.23 1.56
N PHE A 106 9.53 3.13 1.71
CA PHE A 106 8.68 2.20 0.95
C PHE A 106 7.48 2.91 0.35
N CYS A 107 6.87 2.30 -0.66
CA CYS A 107 5.62 2.76 -1.26
C CYS A 107 4.42 2.11 -0.56
N PRO A 108 3.29 2.82 -0.38
CA PRO A 108 2.05 2.22 0.14
C PRO A 108 1.59 1.02 -0.69
N SER A 109 1.80 1.05 -2.00
CA SER A 109 1.47 -0.05 -2.91
C SER A 109 2.22 -1.35 -2.60
N GLU A 110 3.39 -1.29 -1.97
CA GLU A 110 4.07 -2.50 -1.49
C GLU A 110 3.31 -3.13 -0.31
N VAL A 111 2.71 -2.32 0.56
CA VAL A 111 1.86 -2.80 1.67
C VAL A 111 0.58 -3.43 1.12
N ALA A 112 -0.08 -2.79 0.14
CA ALA A 112 -1.27 -3.35 -0.51
C ALA A 112 -1.02 -4.71 -1.16
N ARG A 113 0.15 -4.88 -1.79
CA ARG A 113 0.54 -6.16 -2.40
C ARG A 113 0.88 -7.23 -1.37
N ALA A 114 1.18 -6.84 -0.13
CA ALA A 114 1.43 -7.76 0.96
C ALA A 114 0.15 -8.19 1.71
N LEU A 115 -1.01 -7.62 1.37
CA LEU A 115 -2.30 -8.06 1.90
C LEU A 115 -2.68 -9.42 1.32
N THR A 116 -3.21 -10.29 2.17
CA THR A 116 -3.75 -11.59 1.77
C THR A 116 -5.19 -11.45 1.26
N ALA A 117 -5.71 -12.50 0.61
CA ALA A 117 -7.12 -12.53 0.21
C ALA A 117 -8.07 -12.39 1.41
N ASN A 118 -7.68 -12.89 2.59
CA ASN A 118 -8.48 -12.73 3.80
C ASN A 118 -8.47 -11.29 4.30
N ASP A 119 -7.34 -10.60 4.21
CA ASP A 119 -7.25 -9.18 4.59
C ASP A 119 -8.10 -8.31 3.65
N LEU A 120 -8.05 -8.56 2.35
CA LEU A 120 -8.90 -7.86 1.36
C LEU A 120 -10.39 -8.10 1.62
N GLN A 121 -10.79 -9.33 1.94
CA GLN A 121 -12.16 -9.66 2.31
C GLN A 121 -12.61 -8.94 3.59
N ARG A 122 -11.74 -8.84 4.61
CA ARG A 122 -12.03 -8.07 5.84
C ARG A 122 -12.18 -6.58 5.59
N LEU A 123 -11.45 -6.06 4.61
CA LEU A 123 -11.53 -4.67 4.15
C LEU A 123 -12.73 -4.43 3.21
N GLY A 124 -13.48 -5.48 2.82
CA GLY A 124 -14.55 -5.36 1.82
C GLY A 124 -14.04 -4.99 0.43
N CYS A 125 -12.76 -5.24 0.13
CA CYS A 125 -12.12 -4.93 -1.14
C CYS A 125 -12.01 -6.21 -1.99
N GLU A 126 -12.30 -6.11 -3.29
CA GLU A 126 -12.13 -7.23 -4.22
C GLU A 126 -10.66 -7.34 -4.66
N ASN A 127 -9.95 -6.21 -4.67
CA ASN A 127 -8.58 -6.14 -5.13
C ASN A 127 -7.72 -5.16 -4.32
N TRP A 128 -6.40 -5.32 -4.43
CA TRP A 128 -5.43 -4.48 -3.70
C TRP A 128 -5.49 -2.99 -4.09
N ARG A 129 -6.05 -2.64 -5.27
CA ARG A 129 -6.15 -1.24 -5.70
C ARG A 129 -7.22 -0.50 -4.91
N GLU A 130 -8.33 -1.17 -4.60
CA GLU A 130 -9.39 -0.61 -3.74
C GLU A 130 -8.90 -0.38 -2.31
N ALA A 131 -8.08 -1.30 -1.79
CA ALA A 131 -7.45 -1.15 -0.48
C ALA A 131 -6.49 0.04 -0.39
N MET A 132 -6.08 0.65 -1.53
CA MET A 132 -5.14 1.78 -1.50
C MET A 132 -5.68 3.02 -0.83
N SER A 133 -6.96 3.34 -0.98
CA SER A 133 -7.55 4.51 -0.32
C SER A 133 -7.45 4.35 1.20
N ILE A 134 -7.86 3.18 1.70
CA ILE A 134 -7.82 2.84 3.13
C ILE A 134 -6.38 2.85 3.66
N ILE A 135 -5.42 2.27 2.92
CA ILE A 135 -4.02 2.28 3.34
C ILE A 135 -3.48 3.70 3.43
N ARG A 136 -3.84 4.58 2.50
CA ARG A 136 -3.40 5.99 2.53
C ARG A 136 -3.95 6.71 3.76
N GLU A 137 -5.21 6.48 4.12
CA GLU A 137 -5.81 7.00 5.35
C GLU A 137 -5.04 6.53 6.60
N VAL A 138 -4.81 5.22 6.74
CA VAL A 138 -4.10 4.65 7.90
C VAL A 138 -2.65 5.16 8.00
N VAL A 139 -1.96 5.32 6.86
CA VAL A 139 -0.62 5.94 6.83
C VAL A 139 -0.68 7.39 7.30
N TRP A 140 -1.73 8.13 6.92
CA TRP A 140 -1.93 9.51 7.35
C TRP A 140 -2.21 9.63 8.84
N GLU A 141 -3.02 8.72 9.40
CA GLU A 141 -3.26 8.65 10.85
C GLU A 141 -1.96 8.43 11.62
N ARG A 142 -1.12 7.48 11.17
CA ARG A 142 0.19 7.22 11.80
C ARG A 142 1.16 8.37 11.67
N ARG A 143 1.10 9.10 10.55
CA ARG A 143 1.85 10.34 10.36
C ARG A 143 1.42 11.40 11.36
N LYS A 144 0.11 11.61 11.54
CA LYS A 144 -0.45 12.54 12.54
C LYS A 144 -0.04 12.15 13.97
N ALA A 145 0.06 10.87 14.25
CA ALA A 145 0.58 10.35 15.52
C ALA A 145 2.10 10.50 15.70
N GLY A 146 2.83 10.92 14.66
CA GLY A 146 4.29 11.09 14.69
C GLY A 146 5.07 9.78 14.55
N GLU A 147 4.43 8.67 14.25
CA GLU A 147 5.07 7.34 14.15
C GLU A 147 5.81 7.15 12.82
N CYS A 148 5.40 7.86 11.77
CA CYS A 148 6.00 7.78 10.45
C CYS A 148 6.00 9.13 9.72
N GLU A 149 6.91 9.26 8.77
CA GLU A 149 7.01 10.42 7.90
C GLU A 149 6.62 10.02 6.46
N VAL A 150 5.84 10.88 5.82
CA VAL A 150 5.46 10.72 4.41
C VAL A 150 6.28 11.68 3.58
N LEU A 151 6.90 11.16 2.53
CA LEU A 151 7.70 11.89 1.57
C LEU A 151 7.04 11.90 0.21
N GLN A 152 7.17 13.01 -0.49
CA GLN A 152 6.79 13.13 -1.89
C GLN A 152 7.92 13.82 -2.65
N LYS A 153 8.30 13.26 -3.81
CA LYS A 153 9.42 13.77 -4.62
C LYS A 153 10.75 13.91 -3.86
N GLY A 154 10.92 13.17 -2.75
CA GLY A 154 12.12 13.22 -1.90
C GLY A 154 12.03 14.20 -0.73
N GLU A 155 10.95 14.98 -0.64
CA GLU A 155 10.74 15.97 0.42
C GLU A 155 9.77 15.41 1.47
N VAL A 156 10.07 15.65 2.76
CA VAL A 156 9.16 15.29 3.86
C VAL A 156 8.00 16.26 3.87
N LEU A 157 6.78 15.74 3.83
CA LEU A 157 5.58 16.57 3.93
C LEU A 157 5.42 17.07 5.37
N GLY A 158 5.26 18.38 5.55
CA GLY A 158 5.00 19.02 6.84
C GLY A 158 3.57 18.78 7.34
N MET A 159 3.36 18.79 8.67
CA MET A 159 2.07 18.45 9.31
C MET A 159 0.88 19.31 8.84
N GLU A 160 1.14 20.43 8.18
CA GLU A 160 0.14 21.30 7.55
C GLU A 160 -0.52 20.68 6.30
N VAL A 161 0.12 19.69 5.67
CA VAL A 161 -0.36 19.06 4.42
C VAL A 161 -1.37 17.95 4.72
N GLU A 162 -2.58 18.09 4.21
CA GLU A 162 -3.65 17.09 4.33
C GLU A 162 -3.58 16.00 3.25
N LEU A 163 -4.38 14.95 3.39
CA LEU A 163 -4.36 13.80 2.47
C LEU A 163 -4.87 14.20 1.08
N GLU A 164 -5.79 15.16 1.04
CA GLU A 164 -6.52 15.68 -0.11
C GLU A 164 -5.61 16.49 -1.05
N ASP A 165 -4.62 17.17 -0.48
CA ASP A 165 -3.62 17.96 -1.21
C ASP A 165 -2.58 17.08 -1.91
N VAL A 166 -2.47 15.82 -1.50
CA VAL A 166 -1.36 14.96 -1.93
C VAL A 166 -1.77 14.06 -3.08
N ARG A 167 -1.27 14.42 -4.26
CA ARG A 167 -1.55 13.72 -5.52
C ARG A 167 -0.33 12.98 -6.04
N GLY A 168 -0.53 11.73 -6.44
CA GLY A 168 0.51 10.91 -7.05
C GLY A 168 1.33 10.08 -6.05
N PRO A 169 2.52 9.63 -6.44
CA PRO A 169 3.32 8.69 -5.66
C PRO A 169 3.83 9.33 -4.37
N ILE A 170 3.63 8.61 -3.27
CA ILE A 170 4.15 8.95 -1.95
C ILE A 170 5.06 7.82 -1.46
N ARG A 171 5.99 8.17 -0.58
CA ARG A 171 6.94 7.28 0.07
C ARG A 171 6.74 7.43 1.57
N VAL A 172 6.93 6.35 2.32
CA VAL A 172 6.79 6.34 3.78
C VAL A 172 8.10 5.87 4.39
N ARG A 173 8.51 6.46 5.51
CA ARG A 173 9.62 5.98 6.35
C ARG A 173 9.26 6.07 7.82
N ARG A 174 10.00 5.33 8.65
CA ARG A 174 9.94 5.46 10.10
C ARG A 174 10.52 6.82 10.51
N THR A 175 9.89 7.49 11.47
CA THR A 175 10.50 8.67 12.10
C THR A 175 11.78 8.26 12.84
N GLU A 176 12.75 9.17 12.94
CA GLU A 176 13.95 8.94 13.78
C GLU A 176 13.67 9.18 15.27
N ALA A 177 12.52 9.77 15.61
CA ALA A 177 12.14 10.12 16.96
C ALA A 177 11.43 9.00 17.76
N ALA A 178 11.18 7.84 17.14
CA ALA A 178 10.43 6.71 17.71
C ALA A 178 11.32 5.55 18.17
#